data_AF-A0A940GZ49-F1
#
_entry.id   AF-A0A940GZ49-F1
#
_cell.length_a   1.000
_cell.length_b   1.000
_cell.length_c   1.000
_cell.angle_alpha   90.00
_cell.angle_beta   90.00
_cell.angle_gamma   90.00
#
_symmetry.space_group_name_H-M   'P 1'
#
loop_
_entity.id
_entity.type
_entity.pdbx_description
1 polymer ?
#
loop_
_entity_poly.entity_id
_entity_poly.type
_entity_poly.pdbx_seq_one_letter_code
_entity_poly.pdbx_strand_id
1 'polypeptide(L)' 'MQNAHLTALSTKHSMLDQRIATESQRPLPDQMLIAQLKKEKLRVKEAMAR' A
#
# COMPACT_ATOMS: atom_id res chain seq x y z
N MET A 1 -11.22 -2.12 21.02
CA MET A 1 -10.69 -3.09 20.03
C MET A 1 -10.85 -2.63 18.56
N GLN A 2 -11.84 -1.80 18.19
CA GLN A 2 -12.02 -1.31 16.80
C GLN A 2 -10.80 -0.53 16.25
N ASN A 3 -10.08 0.21 17.10
CA ASN A 3 -8.87 0.95 16.68
C ASN A 3 -7.73 0.04 16.19
N ALA A 4 -7.59 -1.19 16.71
CA ALA A 4 -6.48 -2.07 16.32
C ALA A 4 -6.58 -2.50 14.84
N HIS A 5 -7.81 -2.68 14.34
CA HIS A 5 -8.06 -3.04 12.95
C HIS A 5 -7.71 -1.88 12.00
N LEU A 6 -8.17 -0.67 12.31
CA LEU A 6 -7.83 0.54 11.54
C LEU A 6 -6.34 0.85 11.59
N THR A 7 -5.68 0.71 12.74
CA THR A 7 -4.22 0.87 12.86
C THR A 7 -3.49 -0.15 11.99
N ALA A 8 -3.91 -1.42 11.98
CA ALA A 8 -3.30 -2.44 11.14
C ALA A 8 -3.45 -2.14 9.64
N LEU A 9 -4.64 -1.68 9.21
CA LEU A 9 -4.89 -1.27 7.83
C LEU A 9 -4.08 -0.03 7.45
N SER A 10 -3.99 0.97 8.33
CA SER A 10 -3.18 2.18 8.11
C SER A 10 -1.69 1.83 7.99
N THR A 11 -1.17 0.96 8.86
CA THR A 11 0.21 0.47 8.77
C THR A 11 0.45 -0.25 7.45
N LYS A 12 -0.47 -1.13 7.03
CA LYS A 12 -0.38 -1.83 5.74
C LYS A 12 -0.38 -0.86 4.57
N HIS A 13 -1.22 0.17 4.60
CA HIS A 13 -1.26 1.22 3.59
C HIS A 13 0.07 1.97 3.49
N SER A 14 0.65 2.40 4.61
CA SER A 14 1.95 3.08 4.64
C SER A 14 3.10 2.19 4.14
N MET A 15 3.08 0.90 4.46
CA MET A 15 4.07 -0.07 3.96
C MET A 15 3.99 -0.26 2.45
N LEU A 16 2.77 -0.31 1.88
CA LEU A 16 2.56 -0.40 0.44
C LEU A 16 3.07 0.86 -0.27
N ASP A 17 2.86 2.04 0.33
CA ASP A 17 3.39 3.31 -0.19
C ASP A 17 4.91 3.35 -0.21
N GLN A 18 5.56 2.92 0.88
CA GLN A 18 7.01 2.83 0.92
C GLN A 18 7.54 1.87 -0.15
N ARG A 19 6.92 0.70 -0.32
CA ARG A 19 7.31 -0.25 -1.37
C ARG A 19 7.19 0.33 -2.77
N ILE A 20 6.09 1.04 -3.06
CA ILE A 20 5.91 1.72 -4.35
C ILE A 20 6.99 2.77 -4.57
N ALA A 21 7.29 3.59 -3.56
CA ALA A 21 8.31 4.62 -3.64
C ALA A 21 9.70 4.03 -3.86
N THR A 22 10.06 2.99 -3.10
CA THR A 22 11.33 2.27 -3.26
C THR A 22 11.46 1.69 -4.66
N GLU A 23 10.44 0.99 -5.17
CA GLU A 23 10.49 0.39 -6.51
C GLU A 23 10.55 1.46 -7.61
N SER A 24 9.81 2.55 -7.46
CA SER A 24 9.79 3.66 -8.43
C SER A 24 11.11 4.45 -8.48
N GLN A 25 11.92 4.41 -7.42
CA GLN A 25 13.24 5.04 -7.38
C GLN A 25 14.34 4.16 -7.99
N ARG A 26 14.05 2.90 -8.32
CA ARG A 26 15.05 2.02 -8.93
C ARG A 26 15.36 2.49 -10.35
N PRO A 27 16.61 2.36 -10.82
CA PRO A 27 16.99 2.71 -12.20
C PRO A 27 16.18 1.96 -13.27
N LEU A 28 15.70 0.76 -12.95
CA LEU A 28 14.83 -0.07 -13.78
C LEU A 28 13.65 -0.53 -12.91
N PRO A 29 12.58 0.29 -12.80
CA PRO A 29 11.44 -0.03 -11.95
C PRO A 29 10.61 -1.16 -12.58
N ASP A 30 10.19 -2.12 -11.76
CA ASP A 30 9.17 -3.10 -12.16
C ASP A 30 7.78 -2.45 -12.15
N GLN A 31 7.35 -2.05 -13.34
CA GLN A 31 6.06 -1.41 -13.57
C GLN A 31 4.87 -2.33 -13.23
N MET A 32 5.02 -3.65 -13.43
CA MET A 32 3.96 -4.61 -13.07
C MET A 32 3.83 -4.71 -11.54
N LEU A 33 4.96 -4.78 -10.83
CA LEU A 33 4.99 -4.76 -9.37
C LEU A 33 4.39 -3.47 -8.81
N ILE A 34 4.78 -2.31 -9.35
CA ILE A 34 4.22 -1.01 -8.95
C ILE A 34 2.69 -0.98 -9.16
N ALA A 35 2.20 -1.48 -10.30
CA ALA A 35 0.76 -1.54 -10.58
C ALA A 35 0.02 -2.45 -9.60
N GLN A 36 0.58 -3.61 -9.26
CA GLN A 36 0.02 -4.52 -8.26
C GLN A 36 -0.02 -3.88 -6.88
N LEU A 37 1.08 -3.27 -6.43
CA LEU A 37 1.16 -2.59 -5.14
C LEU A 37 0.16 -1.43 -5.04
N LYS A 38 -0.02 -0.64 -6.10
CA LYS A 38 -1.03 0.43 -6.17
C LYS A 38 -2.45 -0.11 -6.05
N LYS A 39 -2.74 -1.26 -6.68
CA LYS A 39 -4.05 -1.92 -6.58
C LYS A 39 -4.32 -2.44 -5.17
N GLU A 40 -3.31 -3.02 -4.52
CA GLU A 40 -3.41 -3.43 -3.11
C GLU A 40 -3.62 -2.23 -2.18
N LYS A 41 -2.90 -1.13 -2.41
CA LYS A 41 -3.05 0.11 -1.65
C LYS A 41 -4.49 0.63 -1.74
N LEU A 42 -5.07 0.63 -2.95
CA LEU A 42 -6.46 1.05 -3.17
C LEU A 42 -7.44 0.18 -2.36
N ARG A 43 -7.29 -1.15 -2.38
CA ARG A 43 -8.13 -2.07 -1.60
C ARG A 43 -8.04 -1.82 -0.09
N VAL A 44 -6.83 -1.55 0.43
CA VAL A 44 -6.64 -1.24 1.85
C VAL A 44 -7.29 0.10 2.19
N LYS A 45 -7.19 1.09 1.31
CA LYS A 45 -7.87 2.39 1.47
C LYS A 45 -9.39 2.24 1.52
N GLU A 46 -9.95 1.42 0.62
CA GLU A 46 -11.39 1.11 0.61
C GLU A 46 -11.83 0.38 1.89
N ALA A 47 -11.02 -0.56 2.38
CA ALA A 47 -11.30 -1.28 3.63
C ALA A 47 -11.27 -0.37 4.88
N MET A 48 -10.46 0.70 4.88
CA MET A 48 -10.47 1.70 5.95
C MET A 48 -11.66 2.66 5.89
N ALA A 49 -12.22 2.88 4.69
CA ALA A 49 -13.35 3.77 4.46
C ALA A 49 -14.71 3.09 4.66
N ARG A 50 -14.71 1.77 4.90
CA ARG A 50 -15.89 0.92 5.05
C ARG A 50 -16.22 0.70 6.52
#